data_AF-A0A964ZJV8-F1
#
_entry.id   AF-A0A964ZJV8-F1
#
_cell.length_a   1.000
_cell.length_b   1.000
_cell.length_c   1.000
_cell.angle_alpha   90.00
_cell.angle_beta   90.00
_cell.angle_gamma   90.00
#
_symmetry.space_group_name_H-M   'P 1'
#
loop_
_entity.id
_entity.type
_entity.pdbx_description
1 polymer ?
#
loop_
_entity_poly.entity_id
_entity_poly.type
_entity_poly.pdbx_seq_one_letter_code
_entity_poly.pdbx_strand_id
1 'polypeptide(L)'
;MGSFRLAHRLGATGIESDVWLTRDGVAVLDHDGVVGGRFRRRAIDSTDVADLPRHIPQLTELLEFADVHHLAVSLDIKDAAAFAPTRDLIVARGSSFIDRTYLCFDNFDILR
;
A
#
# COMPACT_ATOMS: atom_id res chain seq x y z
N MET A 1 -0.79 7.56 7.10
CA MET A 1 -2.25 7.66 7.39
C MET A 1 -2.87 9.07 7.37
N GLY A 2 -2.16 10.15 7.73
CA GLY A 2 -2.79 11.49 7.89
C GLY A 2 -3.50 12.03 6.64
N SER A 3 -2.88 11.89 5.46
CA SER A 3 -3.44 12.27 4.16
C SER A 3 -4.71 11.51 3.83
N PHE A 4 -4.71 10.18 3.98
CA PHE A 4 -5.88 9.32 3.72
C PHE A 4 -7.08 9.69 4.60
N ARG A 5 -6.84 9.94 5.90
CA ARG A 5 -7.90 10.38 6.81
C ARG A 5 -8.44 11.74 6.44
N LEU A 6 -7.60 12.65 5.96
CA LEU A 6 -8.04 13.96 5.48
C LEU A 6 -8.88 13.83 4.20
N ALA A 7 -8.44 13.02 3.24
CA ALA A 7 -9.18 12.78 2.00
C ALA A 7 -10.60 12.26 2.29
N HIS A 8 -10.74 11.27 3.18
CA HIS A 8 -12.04 10.78 3.60
C HIS A 8 -12.91 11.88 4.25
N ARG A 9 -12.34 12.69 5.16
CA ARG A 9 -13.07 13.80 5.78
C ARG A 9 -13.55 14.86 4.77
N LEU A 10 -12.84 15.00 3.66
CA LEU A 10 -13.20 15.89 2.56
C LEU A 10 -14.19 15.26 1.57
N GLY A 11 -14.67 14.04 1.82
CA GLY A 11 -15.70 13.37 1.02
C GLY A 11 -15.16 12.46 -0.08
N ALA A 12 -13.87 12.11 -0.06
CA ALA A 12 -13.34 11.11 -0.99
C ALA A 12 -14.05 9.76 -0.80
N THR A 13 -14.47 9.15 -1.91
CA THR A 13 -15.09 7.82 -1.96
C THR A 13 -14.08 6.72 -2.28
N GLY A 14 -12.85 7.09 -2.63
CA GLY A 14 -11.77 6.17 -2.88
C GLY A 14 -10.41 6.76 -2.52
N ILE A 15 -9.42 5.89 -2.33
CA ILE A 15 -8.04 6.25 -2.03
C ILE A 15 -7.13 5.53 -3.02
N GLU A 16 -6.11 6.23 -3.48
CA GLU A 16 -5.03 5.68 -4.30
C GLU A 16 -3.72 5.71 -3.49
N SER A 17 -2.89 4.68 -3.66
CA SER A 17 -1.55 4.63 -3.08
C SER A 17 -0.65 3.64 -3.80
N ASP A 18 0.65 3.92 -3.79
CA ASP A 18 1.70 3.03 -4.26
C ASP A 18 2.13 2.03 -3.17
N VAL A 19 2.35 0.77 -3.54
CA VAL A 19 2.74 -0.33 -2.64
C VAL A 19 4.15 -0.82 -2.93
N TRP A 20 4.96 -0.89 -1.87
CA TRP A 20 6.31 -1.47 -1.88
C TRP A 20 6.39 -2.60 -0.86
N LEU A 21 7.32 -3.53 -1.07
CA LEU A 21 7.64 -4.57 -0.08
C LEU A 21 8.92 -4.20 0.66
N THR A 22 8.91 -4.31 1.99
CA THR A 22 10.14 -4.23 2.78
C THR A 22 11.00 -5.48 2.61
N ARG A 23 12.27 -5.40 3.01
CA ARG A 23 13.18 -6.55 2.97
C ARG A 23 12.66 -7.77 3.76
N ASP A 24 11.95 -7.52 4.85
CA ASP A 24 11.34 -8.52 5.72
C ASP A 24 9.89 -8.89 5.33
N GLY A 25 9.45 -8.49 4.13
CA GLY A 25 8.21 -8.99 3.53
C GLY A 25 6.93 -8.27 3.97
N VAL A 26 7.04 -7.05 4.50
CA VAL A 26 5.89 -6.24 4.92
C VAL A 26 5.53 -5.24 3.82
N ALA A 27 4.28 -5.28 3.37
CA ALA A 27 3.77 -4.33 2.39
C ALA A 27 3.54 -2.96 3.03
N VAL A 28 4.13 -1.91 2.45
CA VAL A 28 4.09 -0.53 2.94
C VAL A 28 3.77 0.46 1.83
N LEU A 29 3.42 1.68 2.21
CA LEU A 29 2.92 2.70 1.29
C LEU A 29 3.88 3.89 1.19
N ASP A 30 4.40 4.14 0.00
CA ASP A 30 5.28 5.29 -0.28
C ASP A 30 5.29 5.59 -1.78
N HIS A 31 5.39 6.85 -2.19
CA HIS A 31 5.38 7.19 -3.61
C HIS A 31 6.74 6.95 -4.30
N ASP A 32 7.85 7.21 -3.60
CA ASP A 32 9.18 7.21 -4.22
C ASP A 32 9.94 5.88 -4.04
N GLY A 33 9.49 5.02 -3.12
CA GLY A 33 10.13 3.73 -2.83
C GLY A 33 11.42 3.82 -2.01
N VAL A 34 11.69 4.99 -1.43
CA VAL A 34 12.99 5.32 -0.82
C VAL A 34 12.81 6.20 0.40
N VAL A 35 13.48 5.83 1.48
CA VAL A 35 13.37 6.51 2.78
C VAL A 35 14.70 7.09 3.25
N GLY A 36 14.62 8.11 4.10
CA GLY A 36 15.79 8.78 4.69
C GLY A 36 16.18 10.08 3.97
N GLY A 37 16.99 10.89 4.65
CA GLY A 37 17.47 12.16 4.11
C GLY A 37 18.48 11.96 2.97
N ARG A 38 18.84 13.06 2.28
CA ARG A 38 19.70 13.07 1.08
C ARG A 38 20.98 12.21 1.18
N PHE A 39 21.61 12.14 2.35
CA PHE A 39 22.86 11.39 2.57
C PHE A 39 22.66 9.98 3.18
N ARG A 40 21.44 9.60 3.52
CA ARG A 40 21.08 8.30 4.13
C ARG A 40 19.88 7.66 3.42
N ARG A 41 19.72 7.93 2.13
CA ARG A 41 18.63 7.38 1.32
C ARG A 41 18.81 5.87 1.20
N ARG A 42 17.76 5.12 1.52
CA ARG A 42 17.69 3.66 1.43
C ARG A 42 16.45 3.29 0.65
N ALA A 43 16.54 2.27 -0.20
CA ALA A 43 15.37 1.72 -0.85
C ALA A 43 14.53 0.93 0.16
N ILE A 44 13.21 0.92 -0.04
CA ILE A 44 12.29 0.23 0.87
C ILE A 44 12.53 -1.29 0.81
N ASP A 45 12.78 -1.84 -0.37
CA ASP A 45 13.09 -3.27 -0.63
C ASP A 45 14.34 -3.80 0.12
N SER A 46 15.18 -2.91 0.63
CA SER A 46 16.43 -3.23 1.33
C SER A 46 16.38 -2.88 2.81
N THR A 47 15.24 -2.39 3.31
CA THR A 47 15.02 -1.93 4.67
C THR A 47 13.95 -2.77 5.36
N ASP A 48 14.16 -3.16 6.62
CA ASP A 48 13.14 -3.86 7.41
C ASP A 48 12.08 -2.87 7.89
N VAL A 49 10.85 -3.33 8.13
CA VAL A 49 9.75 -2.44 8.55
C VAL A 49 10.06 -1.67 9.83
N ALA A 50 10.78 -2.29 10.76
CA ALA A 50 11.16 -1.67 12.04
C ALA A 50 12.11 -0.48 11.88
N ASP A 51 12.85 -0.43 10.77
CA ASP A 51 13.82 0.62 10.45
C ASP A 51 13.25 1.72 9.55
N LEU A 52 11.98 1.61 9.14
CA LEU A 52 11.31 2.64 8.35
C LEU A 52 10.89 3.84 9.23
N PRO A 53 10.82 5.05 8.65
CA PRO A 53 10.23 6.19 9.34
C PRO A 53 8.77 5.92 9.73
N ARG A 54 8.38 6.29 10.96
CA ARG A 54 7.03 6.03 11.51
C ARG A 54 5.86 6.61 10.69
N HIS A 55 6.11 7.52 9.76
CA HIS A 55 5.06 8.12 8.93
C HIS A 55 4.69 7.25 7.73
N ILE A 56 5.55 6.30 7.35
CA ILE A 56 5.30 5.31 6.29
C ILE A 56 4.28 4.30 6.84
N PRO A 57 3.04 4.30 6.35
CA PRO A 57 2.03 3.37 6.82
C PRO A 57 2.25 1.98 6.23
N GLN A 58 1.91 0.95 7.00
CA GLN A 58 1.74 -0.39 6.44
C GLN A 58 0.46 -0.45 5.59
N LEU A 59 0.45 -1.31 4.57
CA LEU A 59 -0.72 -1.53 3.73
C LEU A 59 -1.94 -1.97 4.57
N THR A 60 -1.73 -2.79 5.60
CA THR A 60 -2.78 -3.25 6.52
C THR A 60 -3.55 -2.08 7.15
N GLU A 61 -2.87 -1.02 7.56
CA GLU A 61 -3.51 0.18 8.15
C GLU A 61 -4.44 0.89 7.16
N LEU A 62 -4.04 1.00 5.89
CA LEU A 62 -4.88 1.59 4.85
C LEU A 62 -6.08 0.69 4.56
N LEU A 63 -5.85 -0.62 4.40
CA LEU A 63 -6.93 -1.55 4.06
C LEU A 63 -7.96 -1.66 5.18
N GLU A 64 -7.55 -1.67 6.45
CA GLU A 64 -8.47 -1.60 7.60
C GLU A 64 -9.28 -0.31 7.59
N PHE A 65 -8.62 0.83 7.36
CA PHE A 65 -9.30 2.12 7.27
C PHE A 65 -10.31 2.16 6.13
N ALA A 66 -9.91 1.70 4.93
CA ALA A 66 -10.80 1.66 3.78
C ALA A 66 -11.98 0.72 3.98
N ASP A 67 -11.77 -0.43 4.65
CA ASP A 67 -12.84 -1.39 4.91
C ASP A 67 -13.89 -0.80 5.86
N VAL A 68 -13.45 -0.25 7.00
CA VAL A 68 -14.30 0.40 8.01
C VAL A 68 -15.13 1.54 7.41
N HIS A 69 -14.55 2.29 6.46
CA HIS A 69 -15.20 3.46 5.87
C HIS A 69 -15.85 3.18 4.50
N HIS A 70 -15.91 1.91 4.07
CA HIS A 70 -16.45 1.51 2.76
C HIS A 70 -15.86 2.29 1.58
N LEU A 71 -14.57 2.59 1.64
CA LEU A 71 -13.86 3.30 0.58
C LEU A 71 -13.40 2.31 -0.50
N ALA A 72 -13.41 2.76 -1.75
CA ALA A 72 -12.68 2.08 -2.81
C ALA A 72 -11.17 2.27 -2.61
N VAL A 73 -10.36 1.31 -3.05
CA VAL A 73 -8.90 1.42 -3.00
C VAL A 73 -8.30 1.09 -4.36
N SER A 74 -7.45 1.96 -4.88
CA SER A 74 -6.60 1.70 -6.04
C SER A 74 -5.16 1.57 -5.57
N LEU A 75 -4.54 0.41 -5.78
CA LEU A 75 -3.17 0.14 -5.34
C LEU A 75 -2.26 -0.05 -6.54
N ASP A 76 -1.26 0.81 -6.70
CA ASP A 76 -0.22 0.62 -7.70
C ASP A 76 0.94 -0.18 -7.10
N ILE A 77 1.12 -1.40 -7.58
CA ILE A 77 2.17 -2.29 -7.10
C ILE A 77 3.49 -1.83 -7.73
N LYS A 78 4.46 -1.38 -6.94
CA LYS A 78 5.75 -0.90 -7.47
C LYS A 78 6.84 -1.96 -7.46
N ASP A 79 6.63 -3.02 -6.69
CA ASP A 79 7.51 -4.17 -6.60
C ASP A 79 6.72 -5.44 -6.90
N ALA A 80 7.16 -6.22 -7.88
CA ALA A 80 6.55 -7.50 -8.24
C ALA A 80 6.39 -8.44 -7.02
N ALA A 81 7.35 -8.40 -6.08
CA ALA A 81 7.30 -9.20 -4.86
C ALA A 81 6.15 -8.76 -3.92
N ALA A 82 5.69 -7.51 -4.01
CA ALA A 82 4.59 -7.00 -3.20
C ALA A 82 3.21 -7.50 -3.68
N PHE A 83 3.10 -8.06 -4.89
CA PHE A 83 1.82 -8.48 -5.45
C PHE A 83 1.13 -9.56 -4.59
N ALA A 84 1.81 -10.66 -4.30
CA ALA A 84 1.22 -11.77 -3.54
C ALA A 84 0.83 -11.36 -2.10
N PRO A 85 1.69 -10.70 -1.31
CA PRO A 85 1.31 -10.16 0.01
C PRO A 85 0.10 -9.21 -0.06
N THR A 86 0.06 -8.33 -1.07
CA THR A 86 -1.05 -7.39 -1.26
C THR A 86 -2.36 -8.11 -1.57
N ARG A 87 -2.33 -9.03 -2.54
CA ARG A 87 -3.47 -9.87 -2.91
C ARG A 87 -4.01 -10.63 -1.70
N ASP A 88 -3.14 -11.27 -0.93
CA ASP A 88 -3.54 -12.12 0.18
C ASP A 88 -4.24 -11.29 1.28
N LEU A 89 -3.74 -10.09 1.56
CA LEU A 89 -4.39 -9.13 2.47
C LEU A 89 -5.78 -8.70 1.97
N ILE A 90 -5.93 -8.46 0.67
CA ILE A 90 -7.22 -8.08 0.08
C ILE A 90 -8.21 -9.25 0.12
N VAL A 91 -7.78 -10.45 -0.27
CA VAL A 91 -8.62 -11.67 -0.28
C VAL A 91 -9.11 -12.00 1.13
N ALA A 92 -8.27 -11.83 2.16
CA ALA A 92 -8.64 -12.07 3.54
C ALA A 92 -9.80 -11.18 4.05
N ARG A 93 -10.10 -10.06 3.37
CA ARG A 93 -11.20 -9.14 3.71
C ARG A 93 -12.53 -9.50 3.05
N GLY A 94 -12.54 -10.51 2.16
CA GLY A 94 -13.75 -11.06 1.56
C GLY A 94 -14.26 -10.27 0.34
N SER A 95 -15.27 -10.85 -0.32
CA SER A 95 -15.72 -10.42 -1.65
C SER A 95 -16.13 -8.95 -1.72
N SER A 96 -16.84 -8.43 -0.72
CA SER A 96 -17.29 -7.03 -0.77
C SER A 96 -16.12 -6.04 -0.86
N PHE A 97 -15.00 -6.34 -0.19
CA PHE A 97 -13.79 -5.51 -0.22
C PHE A 97 -13.04 -5.67 -1.54
N ILE A 98 -12.98 -6.90 -2.06
CA ILE A 98 -12.45 -7.20 -3.39
C ILE A 98 -13.17 -6.39 -4.47
N ASP A 99 -14.51 -6.33 -4.43
CA ASP A 99 -15.34 -5.64 -5.44
C ASP A 99 -15.08 -4.13 -5.54
N ARG A 100 -14.41 -3.54 -4.53
CA ARG A 100 -14.04 -2.12 -4.48
C ARG A 100 -12.53 -1.90 -4.44
N THR A 101 -11.73 -2.93 -4.73
CA THR A 101 -10.28 -2.84 -4.77
C THR A 101 -9.77 -3.05 -6.20
N TYR A 102 -8.89 -2.15 -6.64
CA TYR A 102 -8.29 -2.17 -7.97
C TYR A 102 -6.78 -2.34 -7.80
N LEU A 103 -6.20 -3.35 -8.45
CA LEU A 103 -4.75 -3.55 -8.49
C LEU A 103 -4.22 -3.05 -9.83
N CYS A 104 -3.27 -2.12 -9.76
CA CYS A 104 -2.51 -1.64 -10.90
C CYS A 104 -1.11 -2.24 -10.84
N PHE A 105 -0.60 -2.65 -11.99
CA PHE A 105 0.77 -3.08 -12.12
C PHE A 105 1.25 -2.82 -13.55
N ASP A 106 2.49 -2.37 -13.71
CA ASP A 106 3.05 -2.00 -15.01
C ASP A 106 3.38 -3.23 -15.88
N ASN A 107 3.60 -4.39 -15.25
CA ASN A 107 3.84 -5.65 -15.92
C ASN A 107 2.56 -6.50 -16.01
N PHE A 108 1.93 -6.46 -17.18
CA PHE A 108 0.72 -7.22 -17.50
C PHE A 108 0.84 -8.73 -17.35
N ASP A 109 2.04 -9.32 -17.45
CA ASP A 109 2.20 -10.78 -17.31
C ASP A 109 1.95 -11.25 -15.88
N ILE A 110 2.13 -10.37 -14.88
CA ILE A 110 1.88 -10.65 -13.47
C ILE A 110 0.40 -10.44 -13.09
N LEU A 111 -0.35 -9.67 -13.88
CA LEU A 111 -1.79 -9.44 -13.68
C LEU A 111 -2.69 -10.56 -14.22
N ARG A 112 -2.13 -11.56 -14.90
CA ARG A 112 -2.88 -12.68 -15.48
C ARG A 112 -3.23 -13.78 -14.49
#